data_AF-A0A6H0KMT7-F1
#
_entry.id   AF-A0A6H0KMT7-F1
#
_cell.length_a   1.000
_cell.length_b   1.000
_cell.length_c   1.000
_cell.angle_alpha   90.00
_cell.angle_beta   90.00
_cell.angle_gamma   90.00
#
_symmetry.space_group_name_H-M   'P 1'
#
loop_
_entity.id
_entity.type
_entity.pdbx_description
1 polymer ?
#
loop_
_entity_poly.entity_id
_entity_poly.type
_entity_poly.pdbx_seq_one_letter_code
_entity_poly.pdbx_strand_id
1 'polypeptide(L)'
;MDTEHTMCPEVNPTDVVVDQSAESILVDSISAEEMTALKAYFERFAQEMLSSSRCKLNSGDDLPHYLFRKLEKSKALFSSLELPWERYIPILYQAFSLYFIHMNEPNTRLKALKLTSELMSAVVLLSQSGRLISQLTTFCHEESGMLKKWMDENKK
;
A
#
# COMPACT_ATOMS: atom_id res chain seq x y z
N MET A 1 54.39 -19.17 53.81
CA MET A 1 54.15 -18.54 52.50
C MET A 1 52.74 -17.97 52.59
N ASP A 2 52.51 -16.90 53.37
CA ASP A 2 52.95 -15.50 53.10
C ASP A 2 52.36 -15.09 51.74
N THR A 3 51.60 -14.01 51.52
CA THR A 3 51.41 -12.71 52.19
C THR A 3 50.24 -12.08 51.39
N GLU A 4 49.19 -11.57 52.02
CA GLU A 4 48.90 -10.14 52.16
C GLU A 4 48.81 -9.27 50.88
N HIS A 5 47.73 -8.47 50.84
CA HIS A 5 47.69 -7.07 50.34
C HIS A 5 47.73 -6.88 48.80
N THR A 6 47.00 -5.96 48.15
CA THR A 6 46.33 -4.73 48.58
C THR A 6 45.61 -4.08 47.38
N MET A 7 44.49 -3.41 47.68
CA MET A 7 43.87 -2.22 47.06
C MET A 7 43.76 -2.06 45.52
N CYS A 8 42.54 -1.77 45.10
CA CYS A 8 42.23 -0.93 43.93
C CYS A 8 42.86 0.47 44.06
N PRO A 9 43.12 1.14 42.93
CA PRO A 9 42.92 2.58 42.83
C PRO A 9 41.88 2.94 41.78
N GLU A 10 40.92 3.74 42.23
CA GLU A 10 40.02 4.58 41.45
C GLU A 10 40.80 5.77 40.88
N VAL A 11 40.70 6.03 39.57
CA VAL A 11 41.02 7.35 38.98
C VAL A 11 39.94 7.68 37.95
N ASN A 12 39.30 8.82 38.20
CA ASN A 12 38.15 9.39 37.52
C ASN A 12 38.64 10.37 36.40
N PRO A 13 37.77 11.13 35.73
CA PRO A 13 37.66 11.23 34.27
C PRO A 13 38.27 12.52 33.69
N THR A 14 38.85 12.49 32.50
CA THR A 14 38.90 13.69 31.64
C THR A 14 39.21 13.34 30.18
N ASP A 15 38.32 13.84 29.31
CA ASP A 15 38.55 14.25 27.93
C ASP A 15 39.07 13.23 26.92
N VAL A 16 38.12 12.54 26.28
CA VAL A 16 38.11 12.50 24.81
C VAL A 16 36.72 12.93 24.32
N VAL A 17 36.58 14.24 24.13
CA VAL A 17 35.69 14.81 23.13
C VAL A 17 36.15 14.30 21.77
N VAL A 18 35.24 13.74 20.97
CA VAL A 18 35.22 13.52 19.49
C VAL A 18 34.20 12.39 19.28
N ASP A 19 33.10 12.48 18.54
CA ASP A 19 32.63 13.47 17.60
C ASP A 19 31.09 13.35 17.57
N GLN A 20 30.42 14.50 17.57
CA GLN A 20 29.01 14.56 17.22
C GLN A 20 28.91 14.40 15.71
N SER A 21 28.92 13.16 15.21
CA SER A 21 28.35 12.91 13.89
C SER A 21 26.84 12.85 14.06
N ALA A 22 26.24 14.04 14.07
CA ALA A 22 24.87 14.19 13.66
C ALA A 22 24.73 13.48 12.30
N GLU A 23 24.09 12.32 12.28
CA GLU A 23 23.39 11.84 11.10
C GLU A 23 22.31 12.87 10.82
N SER A 24 22.74 13.93 10.14
CA SER A 24 21.93 14.76 9.29
C SER A 24 21.15 13.79 8.41
N ILE A 25 19.89 13.56 8.75
CA ILE A 25 18.86 13.12 7.83
C ILE A 25 18.86 14.19 6.73
N LEU A 26 19.72 14.00 5.73
CA LEU A 26 19.62 14.67 4.45
C LEU A 26 18.29 14.19 3.89
N VAL A 27 17.25 14.98 4.13
CA VAL A 27 16.08 14.96 3.27
C VAL A 27 16.63 15.42 1.92
N ASP A 28 17.06 14.47 1.09
CA ASP A 28 17.52 14.76 -0.26
C ASP A 28 16.41 15.55 -0.97
N SER A 29 16.64 16.84 -1.09
CA SER A 29 15.80 17.76 -1.84
C SER A 29 15.89 17.37 -3.31
N ILE A 30 14.73 17.22 -3.96
CA ILE A 30 14.69 16.85 -5.37
C ILE A 30 15.39 17.95 -6.18
N SER A 31 16.34 17.58 -7.04
CA SER A 31 17.00 18.54 -7.92
C SER A 31 16.02 19.13 -8.94
N ALA A 32 16.32 20.31 -9.49
CA ALA A 32 15.44 20.96 -10.47
C ALA A 32 15.20 20.10 -11.74
N GLU A 33 16.20 19.33 -12.15
CA GLU A 33 16.12 18.42 -13.29
C GLU A 33 15.19 17.23 -12.98
N GLU A 34 15.34 16.62 -11.80
CA GLU A 34 14.45 15.56 -11.32
C GLU A 34 13.01 16.05 -11.12
N MET A 35 12.82 17.27 -10.63
CA MET A 35 11.49 17.89 -10.48
C MET A 35 10.77 18.02 -11.81
N THR A 36 11.51 18.42 -12.85
CA THR A 36 10.97 18.58 -14.21
C THR A 36 10.64 17.22 -14.82
N ALA A 37 11.50 16.22 -14.62
CA ALA A 37 11.26 14.86 -15.08
C ALA A 37 10.04 14.21 -14.39
N LEU A 38 9.93 14.34 -13.06
CA LEU A 38 8.80 13.85 -12.27
C LEU A 38 7.48 14.49 -12.72
N LYS A 39 7.48 15.81 -12.96
CA LYS A 39 6.31 16.50 -13.49
C LYS A 39 5.84 15.89 -14.81
N ALA A 40 6.75 15.75 -15.78
CA ALA A 40 6.42 15.19 -17.09
C ALA A 40 5.92 13.75 -16.99
N TYR A 41 6.51 12.95 -16.10
CA TYR A 41 6.08 11.58 -15.81
C TYR A 41 4.65 11.54 -15.27
N PHE A 42 4.36 12.29 -14.20
CA PHE A 42 3.04 12.28 -13.56
C PHE A 42 1.94 12.88 -14.43
N GLU A 43 2.24 13.93 -15.20
CA GLU A 43 1.29 14.49 -16.17
C GLU A 43 0.93 13.47 -17.26
N ARG A 44 1.94 12.75 -17.80
CA ARG A 44 1.69 11.70 -18.79
C ARG A 44 0.87 10.55 -18.18
N PHE A 45 1.23 10.10 -16.98
CA PHE A 45 0.52 9.02 -16.31
C PHE A 45 -0.95 9.38 -16.03
N ALA A 46 -1.19 10.60 -15.56
CA ALA A 46 -2.53 11.08 -15.30
C ALA A 46 -3.37 11.21 -16.59
N GLN A 47 -2.78 11.67 -17.70
CA GLN A 47 -3.43 11.71 -19.01
C GLN A 47 -3.79 10.31 -19.51
N GLU A 48 -2.90 9.35 -19.36
CA GLU A 48 -3.14 7.96 -19.74
C GLU A 48 -4.25 7.32 -18.90
N MET A 49 -4.30 7.62 -17.60
CA MET A 49 -5.41 7.22 -16.74
C MET A 49 -6.73 7.87 -17.14
N LEU A 50 -6.74 9.13 -17.57
CA LEU A 50 -7.95 9.81 -18.05
C LEU A 50 -8.42 9.30 -19.42
N SER A 51 -7.51 8.87 -20.30
CA SER A 51 -7.88 8.34 -21.61
C SER A 51 -8.36 6.90 -21.54
N SER A 52 -7.76 6.09 -20.66
CA SER A 52 -8.12 4.68 -20.46
C SER A 52 -9.38 4.48 -19.62
N SER A 53 -9.65 5.37 -18.66
CA SER A 53 -10.85 5.32 -17.84
C SER A 53 -11.91 6.28 -18.38
N ARG A 54 -13.20 5.92 -18.32
CA ARG A 54 -14.31 6.88 -18.60
C ARG A 54 -14.44 7.96 -17.50
N CYS A 55 -13.36 8.30 -16.81
CA CYS A 55 -13.35 9.33 -15.78
C CYS A 55 -13.08 10.70 -16.41
N LYS A 56 -13.80 11.70 -15.93
CA LYS A 56 -13.55 13.09 -16.27
C LYS A 56 -12.80 13.75 -15.12
N LEU A 57 -11.91 14.68 -15.46
CA LEU A 57 -11.35 15.60 -14.49
C LEU A 57 -12.50 16.43 -13.89
N ASN A 58 -12.52 16.59 -12.56
CA ASN A 58 -13.50 17.48 -11.94
C ASN A 58 -13.15 18.92 -12.30
N SER A 59 -14.17 19.78 -12.41
CA SER A 59 -13.97 21.21 -12.60
C SER A 59 -13.13 21.77 -11.44
N GLY A 60 -11.88 22.16 -11.72
CA GLY A 60 -10.96 22.74 -10.74
C GLY A 60 -9.93 21.80 -10.10
N ASP A 61 -9.93 20.49 -10.44
CA ASP A 61 -8.80 19.62 -10.09
C ASP A 61 -7.66 19.85 -11.08
N ASP A 62 -6.44 20.08 -10.59
CA ASP A 62 -5.26 19.94 -11.43
C ASP A 62 -4.94 18.45 -11.64
N LEU A 63 -4.10 18.20 -12.64
CA LEU A 63 -3.78 16.85 -13.07
C LEU A 63 -3.01 16.03 -11.99
N PRO A 64 -2.05 16.62 -11.24
CA PRO A 64 -1.41 15.96 -10.09
C PRO A 64 -2.37 15.58 -8.96
N HIS A 65 -3.26 16.47 -8.51
CA HIS A 65 -4.22 16.19 -7.43
C HIS A 65 -5.24 15.13 -7.87
N TYR A 66 -5.64 15.12 -9.15
CA TYR A 66 -6.45 14.03 -9.71
C TYR A 66 -5.73 12.68 -9.60
N LEU A 67 -4.48 12.60 -10.06
CA LEU A 67 -3.69 11.38 -10.04
C LEU A 67 -3.48 10.89 -8.61
N PHE A 68 -3.11 11.78 -7.70
CA PHE A 68 -2.91 11.46 -6.29
C PHE A 68 -4.17 10.83 -5.67
N ARG A 69 -5.34 11.45 -5.87
CA ARG A 69 -6.61 10.91 -5.39
C ARG A 69 -6.91 9.54 -5.99
N LYS A 70 -6.55 9.32 -7.25
CA LYS A 70 -6.76 8.02 -7.91
C LYS A 70 -5.84 6.96 -7.34
N LEU A 71 -4.56 7.25 -7.15
CA LEU A 71 -3.60 6.32 -6.56
C LEU A 71 -4.00 5.93 -5.13
N GLU A 72 -4.40 6.90 -4.30
CA GLU A 72 -4.88 6.63 -2.93
C GLU A 72 -6.15 5.76 -2.91
N LYS A 73 -7.10 6.02 -3.82
CA LYS A 73 -8.31 5.19 -3.96
C LYS A 73 -7.97 3.77 -4.43
N SER A 74 -7.08 3.63 -5.41
CA SER A 74 -6.62 2.34 -5.91
C SER A 74 -5.89 1.56 -4.82
N LYS A 75 -4.99 2.21 -4.08
CA LYS A 75 -4.32 1.64 -2.91
C LYS A 75 -5.33 1.10 -1.89
N ALA A 76 -6.28 1.94 -1.47
CA ALA A 76 -7.31 1.53 -0.51
C ALA A 76 -8.14 0.33 -1.02
N LEU A 77 -8.46 0.31 -2.31
CA LEU A 77 -9.14 -0.83 -2.94
C LEU A 77 -8.28 -2.10 -2.86
N PHE A 78 -7.03 -2.06 -3.30
CA PHE A 78 -6.16 -3.24 -3.31
C PHE A 78 -5.91 -3.76 -1.89
N SER A 79 -5.66 -2.88 -0.92
CA SER A 79 -5.53 -3.28 0.49
C SER A 79 -6.81 -3.92 1.02
N SER A 80 -8.00 -3.47 0.60
CA SER A 80 -9.27 -4.12 1.00
C SER A 80 -9.47 -5.51 0.41
N LEU A 81 -8.75 -5.84 -0.68
CA LEU A 81 -8.78 -7.15 -1.32
C LEU A 81 -7.75 -8.12 -0.75
N GLU A 82 -6.80 -7.66 0.09
CA GLU A 82 -5.85 -8.51 0.82
C GLU A 82 -6.55 -9.25 1.96
N LEU A 83 -7.36 -10.24 1.59
CA LEU A 83 -7.98 -11.16 2.51
C LEU A 83 -7.34 -12.55 2.37
N PRO A 84 -7.35 -13.38 3.42
CA PRO A 84 -6.88 -14.76 3.35
C PRO A 84 -7.91 -15.64 2.63
N TRP A 85 -8.16 -15.34 1.35
CA TRP A 85 -9.22 -15.95 0.54
C TRP A 85 -9.15 -17.48 0.53
N GLU A 86 -7.95 -18.06 0.50
CA GLU A 86 -7.75 -19.52 0.59
C GLU A 86 -8.37 -20.12 1.86
N ARG A 87 -8.32 -19.40 2.99
CA ARG A 87 -8.93 -19.83 4.26
C ARG A 87 -10.45 -19.62 4.24
N TYR A 88 -10.94 -18.64 3.50
CA TYR A 88 -12.36 -18.33 3.42
C TYR A 88 -13.13 -19.18 2.41
N ILE A 89 -12.50 -19.70 1.35
CA ILE A 89 -13.11 -20.60 0.37
C ILE A 89 -13.87 -21.77 1.04
N PRO A 90 -13.25 -22.59 1.92
CA PRO A 90 -13.97 -23.70 2.54
C PRO A 90 -15.11 -23.24 3.46
N ILE A 91 -14.96 -22.11 4.15
CA ILE A 91 -15.98 -21.54 5.04
C ILE A 91 -17.20 -21.08 4.22
N LEU A 92 -16.97 -20.36 3.12
CA LEU A 92 -18.01 -19.89 2.22
C LEU A 92 -18.73 -21.07 1.56
N TYR A 93 -18.00 -22.08 1.10
CA TYR A 93 -18.58 -23.30 0.55
C TYR A 93 -19.51 -23.99 1.54
N GLN A 94 -19.09 -24.14 2.80
CA GLN A 94 -19.91 -24.76 3.84
C GLN A 94 -21.15 -23.90 4.15
N ALA A 95 -20.99 -22.59 4.27
CA ALA A 95 -22.08 -21.66 4.54
C ALA A 95 -23.14 -21.68 3.43
N PHE A 96 -22.73 -21.64 2.17
CA PHE A 96 -23.64 -21.73 1.03
C PHE A 96 -24.32 -23.09 0.95
N SER A 97 -23.59 -24.18 1.18
CA SER A 97 -24.16 -25.53 1.22
C SER A 97 -25.27 -25.64 2.27
N LEU A 98 -25.03 -25.13 3.48
CA LEU A 98 -26.03 -25.06 4.55
C LEU A 98 -27.23 -24.18 4.15
N TYR A 99 -26.97 -23.01 3.56
CA TYR A 99 -28.03 -22.13 3.08
C TYR A 99 -28.94 -22.86 2.07
N PHE A 100 -28.38 -23.55 1.07
CA PHE A 100 -29.17 -24.26 0.05
C PHE A 100 -29.98 -25.43 0.58
N ILE A 101 -29.49 -26.13 1.61
CA ILE A 101 -30.24 -27.23 2.25
C ILE A 101 -31.56 -26.72 2.84
N HIS A 102 -31.57 -25.49 3.38
CA HIS A 102 -32.75 -24.90 4.01
C HIS A 102 -33.64 -24.11 3.02
N MET A 103 -33.25 -24.02 1.75
CA MET A 103 -34.05 -23.34 0.72
C MET A 103 -35.08 -24.29 0.10
N ASN A 104 -36.35 -24.06 0.44
CA ASN A 104 -37.48 -24.87 -0.04
C ASN A 104 -37.97 -24.45 -1.43
N GLU A 105 -37.78 -23.19 -1.84
CA GLU A 105 -38.29 -22.69 -3.12
C GLU A 105 -37.29 -22.99 -4.27
N PRO A 106 -37.66 -23.81 -5.28
CA PRO A 106 -36.72 -24.30 -6.28
C PRO A 106 -36.18 -23.19 -7.21
N ASN A 107 -37.02 -22.22 -7.59
CA ASN A 107 -36.60 -21.10 -8.45
C ASN A 107 -35.61 -20.17 -7.73
N THR A 108 -35.86 -19.88 -6.45
CA THR A 108 -34.99 -19.04 -5.64
C THR A 108 -33.68 -19.77 -5.33
N ARG A 109 -33.73 -21.08 -5.06
CA ARG A 109 -32.53 -21.90 -4.90
C ARG A 109 -31.65 -21.91 -6.15
N LEU A 110 -32.25 -22.04 -7.34
CA LEU A 110 -31.50 -22.00 -8.61
C LEU A 110 -30.83 -20.64 -8.82
N LYS A 111 -31.54 -19.53 -8.56
CA LYS A 111 -30.97 -18.17 -8.64
C LYS A 111 -29.82 -18.00 -7.65
N ALA A 112 -29.99 -18.46 -6.41
CA ALA A 112 -28.97 -18.37 -5.39
C ALA A 112 -27.73 -19.18 -5.75
N LEU A 113 -27.88 -20.41 -6.23
CA LEU A 113 -26.77 -21.23 -6.73
C LEU A 113 -25.97 -20.54 -7.83
N LYS A 114 -26.65 -19.90 -8.79
CA LYS A 114 -26.00 -19.13 -9.85
C LYS A 114 -25.16 -17.97 -9.27
N LEU A 115 -25.77 -17.14 -8.43
CA LEU A 115 -25.10 -15.98 -7.84
C LEU A 115 -23.91 -16.38 -6.95
N THR A 116 -24.07 -17.43 -6.13
CA THR A 116 -22.96 -17.92 -5.29
C THR A 116 -21.86 -18.55 -6.13
N SER A 117 -22.17 -19.20 -7.25
CA SER A 117 -21.16 -19.74 -8.17
C SER A 117 -20.33 -18.63 -8.82
N GLU A 118 -20.99 -17.56 -9.28
CA GLU A 118 -20.33 -16.36 -9.79
C GLU A 118 -19.45 -15.71 -8.71
N LEU A 119 -19.96 -15.58 -7.48
CA LEU A 119 -19.18 -15.07 -6.35
C LEU A 119 -17.98 -15.97 -6.02
N MET A 120 -18.17 -17.29 -5.94
CA MET A 120 -17.07 -18.24 -5.67
C MET A 120 -16.00 -18.19 -6.77
N SER A 121 -16.40 -18.00 -8.03
CA SER A 121 -15.44 -17.80 -9.13
C SER A 121 -14.59 -16.55 -8.91
N ALA A 122 -15.19 -15.44 -8.47
CA ALA A 122 -14.45 -14.23 -8.13
C ALA A 122 -13.53 -14.43 -6.91
N VAL A 123 -13.98 -15.14 -5.87
CA VAL A 123 -13.17 -15.45 -4.68
C VAL A 123 -11.95 -16.29 -5.04
N VAL A 124 -12.09 -17.29 -5.92
CA VAL A 124 -10.97 -18.11 -6.41
C VAL A 124 -9.98 -17.26 -7.22
N LEU A 125 -10.48 -16.37 -8.08
CA LEU A 125 -9.62 -15.44 -8.82
C LEU A 125 -8.81 -14.56 -7.85
N LEU A 126 -9.45 -14.02 -6.81
CA LEU A 126 -8.80 -13.20 -5.80
C LEU A 126 -7.77 -13.99 -4.98
N SER A 127 -8.06 -15.26 -4.63
CA SER A 127 -7.11 -16.10 -3.89
C SER A 127 -5.83 -16.36 -4.68
N GLN A 128 -5.94 -16.49 -6.00
CA GLN A 128 -4.79 -16.67 -6.90
C GLN A 128 -4.05 -15.36 -7.19
N SER A 129 -4.69 -14.21 -6.96
CA SER A 129 -4.17 -12.89 -7.30
C SER A 129 -3.40 -12.21 -6.15
N GLY A 130 -3.16 -12.89 -5.03
CA GLY A 130 -2.56 -12.28 -3.82
C GLY A 130 -1.23 -11.56 -4.08
N ARG A 131 -0.31 -12.18 -4.85
CA ARG A 131 0.97 -11.54 -5.22
C ARG A 131 0.75 -10.27 -6.05
N LEU A 132 -0.16 -10.33 -7.02
CA LEU A 132 -0.46 -9.19 -7.89
C LEU A 132 -1.09 -8.04 -7.09
N ILE A 133 -2.06 -8.33 -6.22
CA ILE A 133 -2.71 -7.34 -5.35
C ILE A 133 -1.68 -6.66 -4.45
N SER A 134 -0.76 -7.43 -3.86
CA SER A 134 0.33 -6.89 -3.04
C SER A 134 1.26 -5.98 -3.85
N GLN A 135 1.68 -6.40 -5.05
CA GLN A 135 2.50 -5.58 -5.96
C GLN A 135 1.80 -4.28 -6.36
N LEU A 136 0.51 -4.33 -6.68
CA LEU A 136 -0.29 -3.16 -7.03
C LEU A 136 -0.46 -2.20 -5.83
N THR A 137 -0.63 -2.75 -4.63
CA THR A 137 -0.71 -1.97 -3.38
C THR A 137 0.59 -1.21 -3.14
N THR A 138 1.73 -1.89 -3.25
CA THR A 138 3.06 -1.27 -3.11
C THR A 138 3.29 -0.21 -4.18
N PHE A 139 3.01 -0.51 -5.44
CA PHE A 139 3.12 0.45 -6.53
C PHE A 139 2.30 1.71 -6.25
N CYS A 140 1.02 1.59 -5.91
CA CYS A 140 0.20 2.76 -5.59
C CYS A 140 0.72 3.52 -4.37
N HIS A 141 1.32 2.85 -3.40
CA HIS A 141 1.92 3.49 -2.23
C HIS A 141 3.17 4.32 -2.59
N GLU A 142 4.08 3.75 -3.36
CA GLU A 142 5.32 4.40 -3.80
C GLU A 142 5.02 5.60 -4.70
N GLU A 143 4.18 5.42 -5.72
CA GLU A 143 3.77 6.49 -6.63
C GLU A 143 3.05 7.63 -5.90
N SER A 144 2.16 7.31 -4.96
CA SER A 144 1.49 8.34 -4.14
C SER A 144 2.47 9.09 -3.26
N GLY A 145 3.47 8.41 -2.70
CA GLY A 145 4.52 9.01 -1.88
C GLY A 145 5.40 9.97 -2.68
N MET A 146 5.88 9.53 -3.85
CA MET A 146 6.68 10.35 -4.77
C MET A 146 5.89 11.57 -5.25
N LEU A 147 4.64 11.37 -5.68
CA LEU A 147 3.77 12.45 -6.15
C LEU A 147 3.50 13.45 -5.03
N LYS A 148 3.22 12.99 -3.81
CA LYS A 148 3.00 13.87 -2.66
C LYS A 148 4.24 14.71 -2.34
N LYS A 149 5.42 14.08 -2.30
CA LYS A 149 6.70 14.79 -2.08
C LYS A 149 6.91 15.88 -3.12
N TRP A 150 6.73 15.54 -4.40
CA TRP A 150 6.83 16.49 -5.51
C TRP A 150 5.82 17.65 -5.38
N MET A 151 4.56 17.34 -5.06
CA MET A 151 3.52 18.36 -4.87
C MET A 151 3.83 19.31 -3.70
N ASP A 152 4.36 18.79 -2.59
CA ASP A 152 4.68 19.59 -1.41
C ASP A 152 5.91 20.50 -1.63
N GLU A 153 6.88 20.06 -2.44
CA GLU A 153 8.01 20.89 -2.85
C GLU A 153 7.63 21.97 -3.87
N ASN A 154 6.61 21.74 -4.71
CA ASN A 154 6.08 22.73 -5.68
C ASN A 154 5.09 23.75 -5.08
N LYS A 155 4.70 23.60 -3.80
CA LYS A 155 3.87 24.59 -3.08
C LYS A 155 4.68 25.73 -2.47
N LYS A 156 6.01 25.62 -2.44
CA LYS A 156 6.94 26.67 -1.97
C LYS A 156 7.27 27.63 -3.09
#